data_AF-A0A7S4K1K4-F1
#
_entry.id   AF-A0A7S4K1K4-F1
#
_cell.length_a   1.000
_cell.length_b   1.000
_cell.length_c   1.000
_cell.angle_alpha   90.00
_cell.angle_beta   90.00
_cell.angle_gamma   90.00
#
_symmetry.space_group_name_H-M   'P 1'
#
loop_
_entity.id
_entity.type
_entity.pdbx_description
1 polymer ?
#
loop_
_entity_poly.entity_id
_entity_poly.type
_entity_poly.pdbx_seq_one_letter_code
_entity_poly.pdbx_strand_id
1 'polypeptide(L)'
;DVVVPSSRSSCCFTKGYSRLVEGSGSVLLSSPTPEEEEFILKQLWVKQIQEKEGEKASVESKGEEEDASYDRIKEWEGRLRYFCPREIAYLHGFPKDFSFPAEVTLRQQYQLLGN
;
A
#
# COMPACT_ATOMS: atom_id res chain seq x y z
N ASP A 1 3.67 3.34 1.24
CA ASP A 1 4.06 2.03 0.68
C ASP A 1 3.28 1.80 -0.61
N VAL A 2 3.93 1.35 -1.69
CA VAL A 2 3.31 1.12 -3.01
C VAL A 2 3.34 -0.36 -3.32
N VAL A 3 2.21 -0.91 -3.74
CA VAL A 3 2.05 -2.31 -4.15
C VAL A 3 1.49 -2.39 -5.58
N VAL A 4 1.61 -3.56 -6.17
CA VAL A 4 1.10 -3.91 -7.52
C VAL A 4 0.15 -5.11 -7.42
N PRO A 5 -0.68 -5.39 -8.44
CA PRO A 5 -1.67 -6.47 -8.37
C PRO A 5 -1.10 -7.87 -8.07
N SER A 6 0.15 -8.12 -8.46
CA SER A 6 0.89 -9.37 -8.19
C SER A 6 1.56 -9.41 -6.82
N SER A 7 1.52 -8.31 -6.06
CA SER A 7 2.07 -8.25 -4.70
C SER A 7 1.36 -9.25 -3.80
N ARG A 8 2.12 -9.90 -2.92
CA ARG A 8 1.61 -10.95 -2.00
C ARG A 8 1.35 -10.44 -0.58
N SER A 9 1.59 -9.16 -0.34
CA SER A 9 1.41 -8.51 0.95
C SER A 9 1.08 -7.04 0.77
N SER A 10 0.40 -6.45 1.75
CA SER A 10 0.21 -5.02 1.92
C SER A 10 0.44 -4.65 3.38
N CYS A 11 0.69 -3.37 3.67
CA CYS A 11 0.62 -2.86 5.04
C CYS A 11 -0.80 -3.01 5.60
N CYS A 12 -0.92 -2.98 6.94
CA CYS A 12 -2.21 -2.96 7.60
C CYS A 12 -3.01 -1.68 7.24
N PHE A 13 -4.32 -1.82 7.05
CA PHE A 13 -5.21 -0.70 6.80
C PHE A 13 -5.72 -0.16 8.13
N THR A 14 -5.52 1.14 8.38
CA THR A 14 -5.99 1.79 9.61
C THR A 14 -7.22 2.65 9.34
N LYS A 15 -7.90 3.08 10.41
CA LYS A 15 -9.00 4.05 10.35
C LYS A 15 -8.65 5.33 9.58
N GLY A 16 -7.37 5.68 9.50
CA GLY A 16 -6.85 6.85 8.78
C GLY A 16 -6.64 6.63 7.28
N TYR A 17 -6.88 5.44 6.76
CA TYR A 17 -6.69 5.14 5.33
C TYR A 17 -7.56 6.09 4.47
N SER A 18 -7.00 6.59 3.37
CA SER A 18 -7.48 7.70 2.52
C SER A 18 -7.31 9.14 3.06
N ARG A 19 -6.87 9.32 4.32
CA ARG A 19 -6.60 10.66 4.90
C ARG A 19 -5.14 10.88 5.28
N LEU A 20 -4.53 9.86 5.88
CA LEU A 20 -3.13 9.90 6.27
C LEU A 20 -2.34 9.24 5.16
N VAL A 21 -1.32 9.95 4.65
CA VAL A 21 -0.46 9.44 3.58
C VAL A 21 0.45 8.34 4.11
N GLU A 22 1.00 8.53 5.31
CA GLU A 22 1.93 7.59 5.94
C GLU A 22 1.25 6.74 7.02
N GLY A 23 1.70 5.50 7.16
CA GLY A 23 1.29 4.58 8.25
C GLY A 23 -0.17 4.15 8.24
N SER A 24 -0.91 4.36 7.14
CA SER A 24 -2.35 4.07 7.08
C SER A 24 -2.73 2.88 6.21
N GLY A 25 -1.81 2.39 5.37
CA GLY A 25 -2.00 1.28 4.44
C GLY A 25 -1.20 1.49 3.15
N SER A 26 -1.09 0.45 2.32
CA SER A 26 -0.44 0.55 1.01
C SER A 26 -1.36 1.23 -0.02
N VAL A 27 -0.78 1.83 -1.06
CA VAL A 27 -1.49 2.28 -2.26
C VAL A 27 -1.15 1.37 -3.44
N LEU A 28 -2.07 1.24 -4.40
CA LEU A 28 -1.92 0.34 -5.53
C LEU A 28 -1.52 1.12 -6.80
N LEU A 29 -0.46 0.68 -7.46
CA LEU A 29 -0.19 1.00 -8.86
C LEU A 29 -0.99 0.03 -9.73
N SER A 30 -2.04 0.54 -10.40
CA SER A 30 -3.07 -0.35 -11.01
C SER A 30 -2.64 -1.03 -12.30
N SER A 31 -1.75 -0.38 -13.06
CA SER A 31 -1.31 -0.83 -14.38
C SER A 31 0.20 -0.58 -14.51
N PRO A 32 1.02 -1.35 -13.77
CA PRO A 32 2.47 -1.23 -13.88
C PRO A 32 2.97 -1.78 -15.22
N THR A 33 4.06 -1.23 -15.75
CA THR A 33 4.85 -1.94 -16.76
C THR A 33 5.59 -3.12 -16.12
N PRO A 34 6.07 -4.11 -16.89
CA PRO A 34 6.85 -5.22 -16.34
C PRO A 34 8.07 -4.76 -15.53
N GLU A 35 8.74 -3.69 -15.96
CA GLU A 35 9.90 -3.11 -15.27
C GLU A 35 9.51 -2.44 -13.95
N GLU A 36 8.39 -1.70 -13.93
CA GLU A 36 7.83 -1.10 -12.71
C GLU A 36 7.42 -2.17 -11.69
N GLU A 37 6.77 -3.24 -12.19
CA GLU A 37 6.34 -4.37 -11.37
C GLU A 37 7.52 -5.10 -10.74
N GLU A 38 8.54 -5.46 -11.54
CA GLU A 38 9.76 -6.11 -11.05
C GLU A 38 10.46 -5.26 -9.98
N PHE A 39 10.57 -3.95 -10.23
CA PHE A 39 11.16 -3.01 -9.29
C PHE A 39 10.41 -2.97 -7.95
N ILE A 40 9.08 -2.81 -7.99
CA ILE A 40 8.25 -2.74 -6.77
C ILE A 40 8.33 -4.05 -5.98
N LEU A 41 8.23 -5.20 -6.65
CA LEU A 41 8.32 -6.50 -5.99
C LEU A 41 9.68 -6.72 -5.32
N LYS A 42 10.77 -6.29 -5.97
CA LYS A 42 12.12 -6.35 -5.39
C LYS A 42 12.22 -5.49 -4.12
N GLN A 43 11.68 -4.28 -4.15
CA GLN A 43 11.67 -3.38 -2.99
C GLN A 43 10.86 -3.96 -1.82
N LEU A 44 9.67 -4.50 -2.09
CA LEU A 44 8.83 -5.13 -1.06
C LEU A 44 9.52 -6.34 -0.42
N TRP A 45 10.21 -7.15 -1.22
CA TRP A 45 10.95 -8.31 -0.70
C TRP A 45 12.11 -7.90 0.21
N VAL A 46 12.88 -6.88 -0.18
CA VAL A 46 13.96 -6.33 0.66
C VAL A 46 13.44 -5.83 2.00
N LYS A 47 12.33 -5.07 2.00
CA LYS A 47 11.69 -4.60 3.24
C LYS A 47 11.29 -5.75 4.16
N GLN A 48 10.67 -6.80 3.61
CA GLN A 48 10.27 -7.98 4.40
C GLN A 48 11.45 -8.71 5.04
N ILE A 49 12.62 -8.72 4.40
CA ILE A 49 13.83 -9.33 4.98
C ILE A 49 14.33 -8.47 6.13
N GLN A 50 14.45 -7.16 5.92
CA GLN A 50 14.92 -6.22 6.94
C GLN A 50 14.03 -6.23 8.20
N GLU A 51 12.72 -6.30 8.02
CA GLU A 51 11.76 -6.41 9.13
C GLU A 51 11.91 -7.72 9.92
N LYS A 52 12.26 -8.83 9.25
CA LYS A 52 12.45 -10.15 9.89
C LYS A 52 13.79 -10.28 10.61
N GLU A 53 14.83 -9.62 10.11
CA GLU A 53 16.17 -9.70 10.68
C GLU A 53 16.41 -8.72 11.84
N GLY A 54 15.45 -7.82 12.11
CA GLY A 54 15.41 -6.97 13.32
C GLY A 54 16.54 -5.95 13.40
N GLU A 55 16.25 -4.69 13.03
CA GLU A 55 17.01 -3.45 13.36
C GLU A 55 18.47 -3.63 13.83
N LYS A 56 19.33 -4.25 13.01
CA LYS A 56 20.79 -4.24 13.21
C LYS A 56 21.51 -4.04 11.89
N ALA A 57 21.13 -2.99 11.19
CA ALA A 57 21.98 -2.34 10.20
C ALA A 57 21.55 -0.88 10.08
N SER A 58 22.05 -0.05 11.00
CA SER A 58 22.21 1.37 10.74
C SER A 58 23.26 1.51 9.62
N VAL A 59 22.82 1.50 8.36
CA VAL A 59 23.64 1.95 7.24
C VAL A 59 23.09 3.30 6.83
N GLU A 60 23.89 4.33 7.14
CA GLU A 60 23.73 5.69 6.66
C GLU A 60 23.96 5.71 5.14
N SER A 61 22.86 5.72 4.39
CA SER A 61 22.82 6.14 2.97
C SER A 61 21.49 6.82 2.66
N LYS A 62 21.04 7.72 3.54
CA LYS A 62 19.70 8.34 3.46
C LYS A 62 19.52 9.36 2.33
N GLY A 63 20.58 9.89 1.73
CA GLY A 63 20.45 10.99 0.76
C GLY A 63 20.08 10.55 -0.65
N GLU A 64 20.84 9.63 -1.24
CA GLU A 64 20.78 9.38 -2.69
C GLU A 64 19.68 8.38 -3.09
N GLU A 65 19.36 7.40 -2.24
CA GLU A 65 18.32 6.40 -2.51
C GLU A 65 16.90 6.92 -2.26
N GLU A 66 16.73 7.84 -1.29
CA GLU A 66 15.44 8.47 -1.01
C GLU A 66 15.00 9.38 -2.17
N ASP A 67 15.90 10.19 -2.71
CA ASP A 67 15.63 11.08 -3.85
C ASP A 67 15.22 10.30 -5.12
N ALA A 68 15.92 9.20 -5.43
CA ALA A 68 15.59 8.34 -6.57
C ALA A 68 14.24 7.62 -6.42
N SER A 69 13.82 7.33 -5.18
CA SER A 69 12.52 6.75 -4.88
C SER A 69 11.40 7.77 -5.09
N TYR A 70 11.59 9.01 -4.62
CA TYR A 70 10.62 10.10 -4.81
C TYR A 70 10.41 10.47 -6.29
N ASP A 71 11.48 10.49 -7.09
CA ASP A 71 11.38 10.79 -8.52
C ASP A 71 10.53 9.74 -9.26
N ARG A 72 10.66 8.46 -8.93
CA ARG A 72 9.81 7.40 -9.50
C ARG A 72 8.36 7.50 -9.04
N ILE A 73 8.10 7.89 -7.79
CA ILE A 73 6.72 8.08 -7.31
C ILE A 73 6.02 9.19 -8.12
N LYS A 74 6.74 10.25 -8.50
CA LYS A 74 6.20 11.29 -9.39
C LYS A 74 5.84 10.76 -10.78
N GLU A 75 6.63 9.84 -11.33
CA GLU A 75 6.31 9.18 -12.62
C GLU A 75 5.04 8.32 -12.54
N TRP A 76 4.65 7.91 -11.34
CA TRP A 76 3.43 7.14 -11.07
C TRP A 76 2.24 8.01 -10.68
N GLU A 77 2.41 9.34 -10.64
CA GLU A 77 1.33 10.28 -10.35
C GLU A 77 0.15 10.07 -11.31
N GLY A 78 -1.07 10.00 -10.77
CA GLY A 78 -2.28 9.69 -11.53
C GLY A 78 -2.52 8.20 -11.83
N ARG A 79 -1.53 7.32 -11.61
CA ARG A 79 -1.68 5.85 -11.72
C ARG A 79 -1.76 5.14 -10.38
N LEU A 80 -1.34 5.82 -9.31
CA LEU A 80 -1.51 5.39 -7.92
C LEU A 80 -2.96 5.61 -7.47
N ARG A 81 -3.53 4.61 -6.80
CA ARG A 81 -4.86 4.73 -6.17
C ARG A 81 -4.91 4.05 -4.81
N TYR A 82 -5.85 4.48 -3.98
CA TYR A 82 -6.23 3.73 -2.79
C TYR A 82 -6.97 2.45 -3.18
N PHE A 83 -6.85 1.43 -2.34
CA PHE A 83 -7.76 0.29 -2.36
C PHE A 83 -9.17 0.81 -2.04
N CYS A 84 -10.18 0.36 -2.76
CA CYS A 84 -11.57 0.67 -2.42
C CYS A 84 -11.99 -0.16 -1.18
N PRO A 85 -13.05 0.25 -0.46
CA PRO A 85 -13.51 -0.48 0.72
C PRO A 85 -13.82 -1.95 0.43
N ARG A 86 -14.31 -2.25 -0.78
CA ARG A 86 -14.59 -3.61 -1.21
C ARG A 86 -13.32 -4.46 -1.35
N GLU A 87 -12.24 -3.89 -1.87
CA GLU A 87 -10.95 -4.58 -1.97
C GLU A 87 -10.35 -4.84 -0.58
N ILE A 88 -10.42 -3.86 0.33
CA ILE A 88 -9.98 -4.04 1.72
C ILE A 88 -10.82 -5.12 2.42
N ALA A 89 -12.14 -5.10 2.24
CA ALA A 89 -13.03 -6.13 2.79
C ALA A 89 -12.65 -7.54 2.29
N TYR A 90 -12.27 -7.68 1.01
CA TYR A 90 -11.75 -8.95 0.50
C TYR A 90 -10.43 -9.36 1.15
N LEU A 91 -9.49 -8.42 1.33
CA LEU A 91 -8.24 -8.70 2.03
C LEU A 91 -8.46 -9.11 3.50
N HIS A 92 -9.51 -8.58 4.13
CA HIS A 92 -9.93 -8.95 5.49
C HIS A 92 -10.77 -10.24 5.54
N GLY A 93 -11.02 -10.89 4.40
CA GLY A 93 -11.74 -12.17 4.33
C GLY A 93 -13.26 -12.07 4.41
N PHE A 94 -13.85 -10.89 4.18
CA PHE A 94 -15.31 -10.75 4.12
C PHE A 94 -15.90 -11.51 2.92
N PRO A 95 -17.14 -12.02 3.05
CA PRO A 95 -17.85 -12.69 1.96
C PRO A 95 -18.03 -11.83 0.70
N LYS A 96 -18.21 -12.48 -0.47
CA LYS A 96 -18.42 -11.78 -1.75
C LYS A 96 -19.75 -11.03 -1.84
N ASP A 97 -20.71 -11.33 -1.00
CA ASP A 97 -22.00 -10.65 -0.90
C ASP A 97 -22.00 -9.55 0.18
N PHE A 98 -20.90 -9.40 0.93
CA PHE A 98 -20.74 -8.30 1.88
C PHE A 98 -20.86 -6.94 1.18
N SER A 99 -21.73 -6.10 1.73
CA SER A 99 -21.92 -4.71 1.31
C SER A 99 -22.27 -3.85 2.51
N PHE A 100 -21.89 -2.58 2.44
CA PHE A 100 -22.31 -1.59 3.41
C PHE A 100 -23.72 -1.08 3.07
N PRO A 101 -24.53 -0.73 4.08
CA PRO A 101 -25.76 0.01 3.87
C PRO A 101 -25.51 1.31 3.08
N ALA A 102 -26.49 1.76 2.31
CA ALA A 102 -26.36 2.91 1.41
C ALA A 102 -26.07 4.23 2.17
N GLU A 103 -26.43 4.29 3.44
CA GLU A 103 -26.22 5.43 4.33
C GLU A 103 -24.77 5.55 4.79
N VAL A 104 -23.99 4.47 4.71
CA VAL A 104 -22.59 4.46 5.16
C VAL A 104 -21.71 5.10 4.09
N THR A 105 -21.26 6.32 4.37
CA THR A 105 -20.39 7.08 3.48
C THR A 105 -19.06 6.35 3.22
N LEU A 106 -18.43 6.60 2.06
CA LEU A 106 -17.12 6.05 1.71
C LEU A 106 -16.08 6.22 2.84
N ARG A 107 -16.07 7.39 3.48
CA ARG A 107 -15.21 7.68 4.62
C ARG A 107 -15.48 6.74 5.80
N GLN A 108 -16.75 6.53 6.15
CA GLN A 108 -17.11 5.61 7.24
C GLN A 108 -16.74 4.17 6.90
N GLN A 109 -16.86 3.76 5.65
CA GLN A 109 -16.46 2.40 5.23
C GLN A 109 -14.97 2.15 5.49
N TYR A 110 -14.09 3.09 5.09
CA TYR A 110 -12.66 3.00 5.42
C TYR A 110 -12.39 2.97 6.92
N GLN A 111 -13.10 3.81 7.69
CA GLN A 111 -12.96 3.84 9.14
C GLN A 111 -13.39 2.54 9.80
N LEU A 112 -14.46 1.91 9.33
CA LEU A 112 -14.98 0.65 9.87
C LEU A 112 -14.06 -0.53 9.54
N LEU A 113 -13.48 -0.55 8.34
CA LEU A 113 -12.58 -1.63 7.93
C LEU A 113 -11.22 -1.54 8.63
N GLY A 114 -10.74 -0.34 8.94
CA GLY A 114 -9.44 -0.13 9.58
C GLY A 114 -9.46 0.03 11.10
N ASN A 115 -10.55 -0.36 11.78
CA ASN A 115 -10.64 -0.42 13.25
C ASN A 115 -10.18 -1.79 13.75
#